data_AF-A0A8C9I695-F1
#
_entry.id   AF-A0A8C9I695-F1
#
_cell.length_a   1.000
_cell.length_b   1.000
_cell.length_c   1.000
_cell.angle_alpha   90.00
_cell.angle_beta   90.00
_cell.angle_gamma   90.00
#
_symmetry.space_group_name_H-M   'P 1'
#
loop_
_entity.id
_entity.type
_entity.pdbx_description
1 polymer ?
#
loop_
_entity_poly.entity_id
_entity_poly.type
_entity_poly.pdbx_seq_one_letter_code
_entity_poly.pdbx_strand_id
1 'polypeptide(L)'
;MATSVLCCLRCCRDGGTGHIPLKEMPAVQLDTQHMDLSRRRRTPPGPGSVFKAAQPFLCLSSRVGVWTSHFPRNSEGFLRRCHTSPGEGAESALLPRPSQNLHIFRMLLGTDVVIVKNGRRICGTGGCLASAPLHQNKSYFEFKVQSTGIWGIGVATQKVNLNQIPLGRDVHSLVMRNDGALYHNNEEKNRLPANSLPQEGDVVGITYDHVELNVYLNGKNMHCPASGIRGTVYPVVYVDDSAILDCQFSEFYHTPPPGFEKILFEQQIF
;
A
#
# COMPACT_ATOMS: atom_id res chain seq x y z
N MET A 1 -28.56 4.99 72.34
CA MET A 1 -27.17 4.59 72.04
C MET A 1 -26.82 5.26 70.73
N ALA A 2 -26.11 6.40 70.79
CA ALA A 2 -24.68 6.51 70.45
C ALA A 2 -24.40 5.94 69.04
N THR A 3 -23.87 6.64 68.03
CA THR A 3 -23.02 7.84 67.92
C THR A 3 -22.81 8.06 66.40
N SER A 4 -23.01 9.27 65.84
CA SER A 4 -21.96 10.19 65.31
C SER A 4 -21.20 9.64 64.08
N VAL A 5 -20.95 10.29 62.94
CA VAL A 5 -20.46 11.66 62.61
C VAL A 5 -20.57 11.77 61.06
N LEU A 6 -21.34 12.69 60.46
CA LEU A 6 -20.95 14.07 60.07
C LEU A 6 -19.68 14.19 59.20
N CYS A 7 -19.82 14.42 57.90
CA CYS A 7 -19.00 15.46 57.25
C CYS A 7 -19.75 16.00 56.02
N CYS A 8 -20.37 17.14 56.24
CA CYS A 8 -21.07 17.94 55.25
C CYS A 8 -20.08 18.71 54.35
N LEU A 9 -20.65 19.32 53.30
CA LEU A 9 -20.18 20.54 52.61
C LEU A 9 -19.04 20.32 51.60
N ARG A 10 -19.00 20.93 50.41
CA ARG A 10 -19.88 21.83 49.63
C ARG A 10 -19.09 22.12 48.33
N CYS A 11 -19.76 22.76 47.37
CA CYS A 11 -19.19 23.54 46.26
C CYS A 11 -18.86 22.74 45.00
N CYS A 12 -19.69 22.83 43.95
CA CYS A 12 -19.77 23.91 42.94
C CYS A 12 -19.05 23.45 41.67
N ARG A 13 -19.85 23.27 40.60
CA ARG A 13 -19.67 23.89 39.28
C ARG A 13 -18.22 24.03 38.80
N ASP A 14 -17.86 23.28 37.76
CA ASP A 14 -17.47 23.90 36.48
C ASP A 14 -17.44 22.88 35.34
N GLY A 15 -17.98 23.31 34.20
CA GLY A 15 -17.76 22.67 32.92
C GLY A 15 -16.36 22.98 32.43
N GLY A 16 -15.63 21.95 32.03
CA GLY A 16 -14.30 22.07 31.44
C GLY A 16 -14.12 21.05 30.33
N THR A 17 -14.08 21.54 29.10
CA THR A 17 -13.68 20.82 27.90
C THR A 17 -12.28 20.23 28.07
N GLY A 18 -12.20 18.93 28.32
CA GLY A 18 -10.93 18.19 28.38
C GLY A 18 -10.41 17.86 26.99
N HIS A 19 -9.82 18.83 26.30
CA HIS A 19 -8.91 18.53 25.19
C HIS A 19 -7.66 17.84 25.75
N ILE A 20 -7.45 16.57 25.40
CA ILE A 20 -6.21 15.85 25.76
C ILE A 20 -5.09 16.39 24.86
N PRO A 21 -3.97 16.90 25.42
CA PRO A 21 -2.86 17.41 24.64
C PRO A 21 -2.02 16.27 24.07
N LEU A 22 -1.90 16.23 22.74
CA LEU A 22 -1.03 15.33 21.99
C LEU A 22 0.43 15.73 22.24
N LYS A 23 1.16 14.96 23.04
CA LYS A 23 2.62 15.13 23.23
C LYS A 23 3.36 13.99 22.52
N GLU A 24 4.30 14.34 21.66
CA GLU A 24 5.13 13.39 20.90
C GLU A 24 6.11 12.64 21.81
N MET A 25 6.33 11.34 21.52
CA MET A 25 7.39 10.51 22.09
C MET A 25 8.21 9.84 20.98
N PRO A 26 9.50 9.54 21.23
CA PRO A 26 10.52 9.41 20.20
C PRO A 26 10.61 8.02 19.58
N ALA A 27 11.19 7.96 18.37
CA ALA A 27 11.37 6.73 17.59
C ALA A 27 12.37 5.76 18.25
N VAL A 28 11.96 4.50 18.38
CA VAL A 28 12.79 3.38 18.81
C VAL A 28 13.76 3.02 17.67
N GLN A 29 15.06 3.14 17.91
CA GLN A 29 16.11 2.67 17.00
C GLN A 29 16.18 1.14 17.04
N LEU A 30 16.23 0.52 15.86
CA LEU A 30 16.56 -0.90 15.72
C LEU A 30 18.07 -1.06 15.58
N ASP A 31 18.64 -1.80 16.51
CA ASP A 31 20.06 -2.15 16.63
C ASP A 31 20.48 -3.05 15.45
N THR A 32 21.43 -2.59 14.64
CA THR A 32 21.90 -3.32 13.43
C THR A 32 23.02 -4.31 13.72
N GLN A 33 23.29 -4.65 14.97
CA GLN A 33 24.39 -5.54 15.34
C GLN A 33 23.94 -6.99 15.60
N HIS A 34 23.28 -7.65 14.64
CA HIS A 34 23.35 -9.12 14.50
C HIS A 34 22.68 -9.62 13.21
N MET A 35 23.40 -9.60 12.09
CA MET A 35 23.12 -10.47 10.95
C MET A 35 24.45 -11.09 10.53
N ASP A 36 24.73 -12.25 11.13
CA ASP A 36 25.92 -13.06 10.88
C ASP A 36 25.86 -13.67 9.47
N LEU A 37 26.99 -13.59 8.77
CA LEU A 37 27.20 -14.04 7.41
C LEU A 37 27.43 -15.56 7.41
N SER A 38 26.40 -16.36 7.15
CA SER A 38 26.60 -17.76 6.75
C SER A 38 26.33 -17.95 5.26
N ARG A 39 27.32 -17.54 4.45
CA ARG A 39 27.52 -17.96 3.05
C ARG A 39 27.69 -19.48 3.01
N ARG A 40 26.71 -20.22 2.47
CA ARG A 40 26.97 -21.57 1.92
C ARG A 40 27.32 -21.46 0.44
N ARG A 41 28.59 -21.76 0.15
CA ARG A 41 29.18 -21.93 -1.18
C ARG A 41 28.42 -23.00 -1.97
N ARG A 42 28.01 -22.70 -3.21
CA ARG A 42 27.80 -23.70 -4.26
C ARG A 42 28.93 -23.55 -5.28
N THR A 43 29.63 -24.63 -5.55
CA THR A 43 30.76 -24.75 -6.48
C THR A 43 30.28 -24.83 -7.94
N PRO A 44 31.07 -24.34 -8.92
CA PRO A 44 30.73 -24.45 -10.35
C PRO A 44 31.14 -25.81 -10.94
N PRO A 45 30.44 -26.33 -11.97
CA PRO A 45 30.93 -27.49 -12.73
C PRO A 45 31.96 -27.06 -13.78
N GLY A 46 33.00 -27.88 -13.94
CA GLY A 46 34.11 -27.69 -14.90
C GLY A 46 33.81 -28.20 -16.33
N PRO A 47 34.77 -28.07 -17.26
CA PRO A 47 34.51 -28.04 -18.70
C PRO A 47 34.80 -29.36 -19.44
N GLY A 48 34.06 -29.59 -20.52
CA GLY A 48 34.26 -30.63 -21.55
C GLY A 48 32.90 -30.98 -22.18
N SER A 49 32.69 -31.05 -23.49
CA SER A 49 33.59 -31.02 -24.64
C SER A 49 32.75 -30.88 -25.93
N VAL A 50 33.27 -30.07 -26.87
CA VAL A 50 33.27 -30.26 -28.34
C VAL A 50 32.02 -29.90 -29.19
N PHE A 51 32.20 -28.79 -29.91
CA PHE A 51 31.85 -28.43 -31.30
C PHE A 51 30.78 -29.22 -32.09
N LYS A 52 29.82 -28.46 -32.62
CA LYS A 52 29.54 -28.43 -34.06
C LYS A 52 29.08 -27.04 -34.51
N ALA A 53 29.85 -26.47 -35.42
CA ALA A 53 29.56 -25.22 -36.11
C ALA A 53 28.50 -25.43 -37.20
N ALA A 54 27.59 -24.47 -37.34
CA ALA A 54 26.86 -24.22 -38.57
C ALA A 54 26.79 -22.69 -38.78
N GLN A 55 27.12 -22.30 -40.00
CA GLN A 55 27.44 -20.96 -40.47
C GLN A 55 26.21 -20.05 -40.72
N PRO A 56 26.44 -18.73 -40.96
CA PRO A 56 25.45 -17.68 -40.77
C PRO A 56 24.67 -17.33 -42.04
N PHE A 57 23.44 -16.86 -41.86
CA PHE A 57 22.70 -16.14 -42.89
C PHE A 57 23.06 -14.66 -42.87
N LEU A 58 23.42 -14.20 -44.06
CA LEU A 58 23.67 -12.82 -44.47
C LEU A 58 22.44 -11.93 -44.24
N CYS A 59 22.65 -10.72 -43.73
CA CYS A 59 21.89 -9.57 -44.21
C CYS A 59 22.78 -8.33 -44.23
N LEU A 60 22.90 -7.75 -45.42
CA LEU A 60 23.81 -6.69 -45.79
C LEU A 60 23.13 -5.32 -45.57
N SER A 61 23.86 -4.39 -44.93
CA SER A 61 23.92 -2.93 -45.13
C SER A 61 22.60 -2.13 -45.26
N SER A 62 22.39 -1.02 -44.52
CA SER A 62 23.18 0.20 -44.73
C SER A 62 22.79 1.38 -43.81
N ARG A 63 23.77 2.30 -43.65
CA ARG A 63 23.76 3.70 -43.13
C ARG A 63 23.85 3.85 -41.60
N VAL A 64 25.04 4.01 -41.00
CA VAL A 64 25.97 5.17 -40.94
C VAL A 64 25.41 6.37 -40.17
N GLY A 65 25.99 6.61 -38.99
CA GLY A 65 25.84 7.79 -38.15
C GLY A 65 26.81 7.74 -36.98
N VAL A 66 28.07 8.13 -37.23
CA VAL A 66 29.16 8.25 -36.25
C VAL A 66 29.05 9.59 -35.53
N TRP A 67 29.11 9.60 -34.20
CA TRP A 67 29.55 10.76 -33.43
C TRP A 67 30.52 10.31 -32.34
N THR A 68 31.73 10.87 -32.40
CA THR A 68 32.89 10.58 -31.56
C THR A 68 32.90 11.42 -30.29
N SER A 69 33.36 10.76 -29.22
CA SER A 69 33.94 11.23 -27.96
C SER A 69 34.38 12.70 -27.82
N HIS A 70 34.13 13.28 -26.64
CA HIS A 70 35.16 14.02 -25.90
C HIS A 70 34.89 14.01 -24.38
N PHE A 71 35.81 13.38 -23.64
CA PHE A 71 36.09 13.64 -22.23
C PHE A 71 36.86 14.98 -22.11
N PRO A 72 36.78 15.65 -20.95
CA PRO A 72 38.04 15.90 -20.27
C PRO A 72 37.99 15.56 -18.77
N ARG A 73 39.09 14.96 -18.34
CA ARG A 73 39.52 14.76 -16.96
C ARG A 73 40.59 15.84 -16.72
N ASN A 74 40.45 16.66 -15.68
CA ASN A 74 41.63 17.29 -15.10
C ASN A 74 41.47 17.52 -13.59
N SER A 75 42.57 17.23 -12.91
CA SER A 75 42.82 17.24 -11.47
C SER A 75 43.48 18.55 -11.02
N GLU A 76 43.72 18.64 -9.70
CA GLU A 76 44.36 19.73 -8.92
C GLU A 76 43.34 20.76 -8.39
N GLY A 77 43.23 21.06 -7.09
CA GLY A 77 44.18 20.94 -5.99
C GLY A 77 44.28 22.30 -5.31
N PHE A 78 43.39 22.62 -4.36
CA PHE A 78 43.57 23.82 -3.54
C PHE A 78 42.93 23.67 -2.15
N LEU A 79 43.78 23.47 -1.14
CA LEU A 79 43.45 23.65 0.26
C LEU A 79 43.06 25.11 0.50
N ARG A 80 41.86 25.36 1.03
CA ARG A 80 41.64 26.47 1.96
C ARG A 80 40.85 26.01 3.19
N ARG A 81 41.55 26.18 4.30
CA ARG A 81 41.14 26.08 5.69
C ARG A 81 40.29 27.33 5.99
N CYS A 82 39.05 27.17 6.43
CA CYS A 82 38.30 28.26 7.08
C CYS A 82 37.93 27.81 8.49
N HIS A 83 38.47 28.57 9.44
CA HIS A 83 38.34 28.40 10.87
C HIS A 83 36.93 28.70 11.36
N THR A 84 36.57 28.00 12.42
CA THR A 84 35.40 28.16 13.30
C THR A 84 35.43 29.47 14.11
N SER A 85 34.25 30.07 14.31
CA SER A 85 33.87 30.75 15.57
C SER A 85 32.33 30.89 15.70
N PRO A 86 31.80 30.99 16.93
CA PRO A 86 30.49 30.46 17.33
C PRO A 86 29.41 31.53 17.62
N GLY A 87 28.14 31.12 17.69
CA GLY A 87 26.99 31.93 18.15
C GLY A 87 25.69 31.45 17.49
N GLU A 88 24.98 30.50 18.11
CA GLU A 88 23.77 30.71 18.93
C GLU A 88 22.49 30.96 18.13
N GLY A 89 21.54 30.04 18.27
CA GLY A 89 20.20 30.11 17.68
C GLY A 89 19.75 28.76 17.12
N ALA A 90 19.59 27.75 18.00
CA ALA A 90 19.08 26.43 17.64
C ALA A 90 17.61 26.54 17.20
N GLU A 91 17.36 26.65 15.89
CA GLU A 91 16.07 26.31 15.31
C GLU A 91 15.96 24.78 15.34
N SER A 92 15.16 24.29 16.28
CA SER A 92 14.84 22.88 16.47
C SER A 92 14.23 22.33 15.18
N ALA A 93 15.08 21.78 14.31
CA ALA A 93 14.67 20.95 13.19
C ALA A 93 13.89 19.76 13.73
N LEU A 94 12.56 19.87 13.70
CA LEU A 94 11.64 18.77 13.96
C LEU A 94 12.02 17.63 13.00
N LEU A 95 12.57 16.56 13.56
CA LEU A 95 12.72 15.31 12.84
C LEU A 95 11.33 14.88 12.36
N PRO A 96 11.14 14.50 11.09
CA PRO A 96 9.85 14.03 10.61
C PRO A 96 9.42 12.81 11.44
N ARG A 97 8.22 12.88 12.02
CA ARG A 97 7.58 11.74 12.71
C ARG A 97 7.60 10.51 11.79
N PRO A 98 7.82 9.28 12.30
CA PRO A 98 7.72 8.09 11.46
C PRO A 98 6.34 8.07 10.81
N SER A 99 6.32 8.13 9.48
CA SER A 99 5.09 8.21 8.71
C SER A 99 4.25 6.96 8.98
N GLN A 100 3.10 7.12 9.64
CA GLN A 100 2.13 6.04 9.86
C GLN A 100 1.39 5.72 8.55
N ASN A 101 2.15 5.41 7.49
CA ASN A 101 1.58 5.07 6.20
C ASN A 101 1.05 3.64 6.24
N LEU A 102 -0.21 3.46 5.84
CA LEU A 102 -0.76 2.13 5.60
C LEU A 102 -0.02 1.53 4.41
N HIS A 103 0.82 0.56 4.71
CA HIS A 103 1.39 -0.32 3.70
C HIS A 103 0.34 -1.38 3.37
N ILE A 104 0.33 -1.83 2.12
CA ILE A 104 -0.46 -3.01 1.75
C ILE A 104 -0.06 -4.17 2.69
N PHE A 105 1.23 -4.32 2.98
CA PHE A 105 1.72 -5.59 3.47
C PHE A 105 2.08 -5.57 4.96
N ARG A 106 1.35 -6.31 5.79
CA ARG A 106 1.94 -6.83 7.03
C ARG A 106 1.74 -8.31 7.28
N MET A 107 0.81 -9.02 6.62
CA MET A 107 0.60 -10.43 6.98
C MET A 107 0.30 -11.45 5.86
N LEU A 108 -0.31 -11.11 4.71
CA LEU A 108 -0.80 -12.17 3.80
C LEU A 108 -0.64 -11.80 2.31
N LEU A 109 0.23 -12.53 1.59
CA LEU A 109 0.36 -12.51 0.13
C LEU A 109 -0.04 -13.86 -0.47
N GLY A 110 -0.52 -13.84 -1.71
CA GLY A 110 -0.40 -14.97 -2.60
C GLY A 110 1.06 -15.29 -2.94
N THR A 111 1.32 -16.52 -3.36
CA THR A 111 2.67 -17.08 -3.50
C THR A 111 3.52 -16.35 -4.55
N ASP A 112 2.91 -15.90 -5.65
CA ASP A 112 3.61 -15.29 -6.79
C ASP A 112 3.36 -13.77 -6.91
N VAL A 113 2.96 -13.14 -5.80
CA VAL A 113 2.73 -11.69 -5.71
C VAL A 113 4.04 -10.95 -5.44
N VAL A 114 4.28 -9.89 -6.18
CA VAL A 114 5.43 -8.99 -6.03
C VAL A 114 4.94 -7.63 -5.55
N ILE A 115 5.53 -7.16 -4.44
CA ILE A 115 5.21 -5.86 -3.84
C ILE A 115 6.43 -4.94 -3.93
N VAL A 116 6.26 -3.75 -4.51
CA VAL A 116 7.33 -2.76 -4.67
C VAL A 116 6.84 -1.35 -4.26
N LYS A 117 7.68 -0.32 -4.46
CA LYS A 117 7.38 1.08 -4.11
C LYS A 117 6.92 1.25 -2.65
N ASN A 118 7.71 0.76 -1.70
CA ASN A 118 7.42 0.84 -0.26
C ASN A 118 6.03 0.28 0.09
N GLY A 119 5.66 -0.87 -0.48
CA GLY A 119 4.38 -1.49 -0.16
C GLY A 119 3.18 -0.79 -0.78
N ARG A 120 3.36 -0.03 -1.86
CA ARG A 120 2.26 0.67 -2.57
C ARG A 120 1.93 0.08 -3.93
N ARG A 121 2.82 -0.69 -4.54
CA ARG A 121 2.61 -1.29 -5.87
C ARG A 121 2.54 -2.80 -5.77
N ILE A 122 1.55 -3.39 -6.42
CA ILE A 122 1.37 -4.84 -6.56
C ILE A 122 1.46 -5.25 -8.04
N CYS A 123 2.16 -6.35 -8.31
CA CYS A 123 2.22 -7.04 -9.60
C CYS A 123 2.46 -8.56 -9.39
N GLY A 124 2.52 -9.35 -10.47
CA GLY A 124 2.68 -10.81 -10.40
C GLY A 124 1.34 -11.54 -10.50
N THR A 125 1.20 -12.67 -9.80
CA THR A 125 -0.03 -13.48 -9.81
C THR A 125 -0.45 -13.82 -8.37
N GLY A 126 -1.64 -13.35 -7.98
CA GLY A 126 -2.22 -13.59 -6.66
C GLY A 126 -2.85 -12.35 -6.03
N GLY A 127 -3.34 -12.53 -4.80
CA GLY A 127 -3.98 -11.50 -3.99
C GLY A 127 -3.13 -11.00 -2.83
N CYS A 128 -3.51 -9.84 -2.29
CA CYS A 128 -2.93 -9.29 -1.08
C CYS A 128 -4.00 -8.56 -0.26
N LEU A 129 -3.98 -8.75 1.06
CA LEU A 129 -4.75 -7.93 2.01
C LEU A 129 -3.92 -6.72 2.45
N ALA A 130 -4.58 -5.60 2.76
CA ALA A 130 -3.94 -4.47 3.43
C ALA A 130 -3.54 -4.81 4.88
N SER A 131 -2.65 -4.01 5.48
CA SER A 131 -2.12 -4.27 6.82
C SER A 131 -3.06 -3.94 7.98
N ALA A 132 -4.16 -3.22 7.73
CA ALA A 132 -5.15 -2.84 8.74
C ALA A 132 -6.56 -3.30 8.36
N PRO A 133 -7.35 -3.80 9.34
CA PRO A 133 -8.76 -4.10 9.13
C PRO A 133 -9.59 -2.81 9.04
N LEU A 134 -10.79 -2.92 8.48
CA LEU A 134 -11.77 -1.84 8.44
C LEU A 134 -12.61 -1.84 9.73
N HIS A 135 -12.04 -1.41 10.87
CA HIS A 135 -12.79 -1.33 12.14
C HIS A 135 -13.72 -0.11 12.25
N GLN A 136 -13.45 0.94 11.48
CA GLN A 136 -14.28 2.15 11.48
C GLN A 136 -15.58 1.96 10.69
N ASN A 137 -16.57 2.80 10.98
CA ASN A 137 -17.90 2.73 10.36
C ASN A 137 -17.90 3.01 8.86
N LYS A 138 -17.01 3.87 8.35
CA LYS A 138 -16.98 4.30 6.95
C LYS A 138 -15.54 4.47 6.48
N SER A 139 -15.12 3.66 5.52
CA SER A 139 -13.74 3.62 5.03
C SER A 139 -13.67 3.92 3.53
N TYR A 140 -12.64 4.66 3.12
CA TYR A 140 -12.31 4.94 1.73
C TYR A 140 -10.87 4.57 1.42
N PHE A 141 -10.66 3.96 0.27
CA PHE A 141 -9.34 3.66 -0.29
C PHE A 141 -9.39 3.63 -1.81
N GLU A 142 -8.25 3.86 -2.47
CA GLU A 142 -8.18 3.88 -3.93
C GLU A 142 -7.08 2.97 -4.45
N PHE A 143 -7.23 2.56 -5.70
CA PHE A 143 -6.18 1.95 -6.48
C PHE A 143 -6.11 2.59 -7.86
N LYS A 144 -4.90 2.92 -8.29
CA LYS A 144 -4.62 3.37 -9.64
C LYS A 144 -4.19 2.19 -10.50
N VAL A 145 -4.89 1.99 -11.62
CA VAL A 145 -4.55 0.97 -12.61
C VAL A 145 -3.34 1.47 -13.41
N GLN A 146 -2.16 0.90 -13.16
CA GLN A 146 -0.92 1.30 -13.85
C GLN A 146 -0.76 0.56 -15.17
N SER A 147 -1.10 -0.73 -15.16
CA SER A 147 -1.27 -1.54 -16.36
C SER A 147 -2.39 -2.54 -16.11
N THR A 148 -3.24 -2.73 -17.12
CA THR A 148 -4.39 -3.63 -17.04
C THR A 148 -3.95 -5.08 -17.29
N GLY A 149 -4.91 -5.99 -17.18
CA GLY A 149 -4.71 -7.44 -17.17
C GLY A 149 -5.86 -8.06 -16.39
N ILE A 150 -5.58 -9.09 -15.60
CA ILE A 150 -6.56 -9.65 -14.68
C ILE A 150 -6.32 -9.04 -13.30
N TRP A 151 -7.33 -8.35 -12.77
CA TRP A 151 -7.22 -7.74 -11.44
C TRP A 151 -8.60 -7.56 -10.82
N GLY A 152 -8.60 -7.28 -9.52
CA GLY A 152 -9.81 -6.89 -8.82
C GLY A 152 -9.51 -6.30 -7.45
N ILE A 153 -10.44 -5.50 -6.96
CA ILE A 153 -10.29 -4.70 -5.74
C ILE A 153 -11.57 -4.83 -4.92
N GLY A 154 -11.46 -4.91 -3.60
CA GLY A 154 -12.61 -4.82 -2.72
C GLY A 154 -12.25 -5.08 -1.28
N VAL A 155 -13.03 -5.94 -0.61
CA VAL A 155 -12.82 -6.34 0.77
C VAL A 155 -12.78 -7.86 0.91
N ALA A 156 -11.99 -8.36 1.86
CA ALA A 156 -11.95 -9.77 2.20
C ALA A 156 -11.61 -10.00 3.67
N THR A 157 -12.00 -11.17 4.17
CA THR A 157 -11.57 -11.66 5.49
C THR A 157 -10.20 -12.32 5.40
N GLN A 158 -9.50 -12.50 6.52
CA GLN A 158 -8.21 -13.22 6.55
C GLN A 158 -8.29 -14.68 6.09
N LYS A 159 -9.50 -15.25 5.98
CA LYS A 159 -9.72 -16.63 5.53
C LYS A 159 -9.70 -16.79 4.00
N VAL A 160 -9.61 -15.69 3.26
CA VAL A 160 -9.61 -15.71 1.79
C VAL A 160 -8.40 -16.49 1.25
N ASN A 161 -8.61 -17.29 0.20
CA ASN A 161 -7.52 -17.92 -0.53
C ASN A 161 -6.90 -16.93 -1.54
N LEU A 162 -5.77 -16.31 -1.17
CA LEU A 162 -5.08 -15.31 -2.00
C LEU A 162 -4.42 -15.88 -3.27
N ASN A 163 -4.33 -17.21 -3.41
CA ASN A 163 -3.81 -17.85 -4.63
C ASN A 163 -4.92 -18.16 -5.65
N GLN A 164 -6.19 -18.01 -5.27
CA GLN A 164 -7.31 -18.29 -6.16
C GLN A 164 -7.72 -17.02 -6.92
N ILE A 165 -7.33 -16.94 -8.20
CA ILE A 165 -7.68 -15.84 -9.08
C ILE A 165 -8.76 -16.29 -10.07
N PRO A 166 -9.84 -15.51 -10.30
CA PRO A 166 -10.20 -14.27 -9.61
C PRO A 166 -10.77 -14.50 -8.21
N LEU A 167 -10.69 -13.48 -7.34
CA LEU A 167 -11.40 -13.45 -6.05
C LEU A 167 -12.92 -13.27 -6.24
N GLY A 168 -13.66 -13.29 -5.13
CA GLY A 168 -15.13 -13.21 -5.12
C GLY A 168 -15.82 -14.55 -5.43
N ARG A 169 -15.07 -15.65 -5.45
CA ARG A 169 -15.57 -17.02 -5.70
C ARG A 169 -16.05 -17.74 -4.43
N ASP A 170 -15.78 -17.16 -3.27
CA ASP A 170 -16.13 -17.71 -1.96
C ASP A 170 -16.82 -16.65 -1.08
N VAL A 171 -17.21 -17.06 0.12
CA VAL A 171 -17.83 -16.18 1.12
C VAL A 171 -16.82 -15.25 1.82
N HIS A 172 -15.53 -15.39 1.54
CA HIS A 172 -14.46 -14.68 2.23
C HIS A 172 -14.02 -13.40 1.51
N SER A 173 -14.55 -13.15 0.31
CA SER A 173 -14.20 -11.99 -0.51
C SER A 173 -15.42 -11.38 -1.22
N LEU A 174 -15.42 -10.05 -1.33
CA LEU A 174 -16.31 -9.25 -2.16
C LEU A 174 -15.43 -8.28 -2.95
N VAL A 175 -15.41 -8.43 -4.27
CA VAL A 175 -14.49 -7.68 -5.14
C VAL A 175 -15.18 -7.20 -6.41
N MET A 176 -14.82 -6.01 -6.86
CA MET A 176 -15.01 -5.59 -8.24
C MET A 176 -13.85 -6.13 -9.08
N ARG A 177 -14.15 -6.85 -10.15
CA ARG A 177 -13.17 -7.38 -11.12
C ARG A 177 -12.88 -6.35 -12.22
N ASN A 178 -11.83 -6.60 -12.99
CA ASN A 178 -11.39 -5.75 -14.10
C ASN A 178 -12.46 -5.53 -15.20
N ASP A 179 -13.42 -6.45 -15.33
CA ASP A 179 -14.57 -6.31 -16.24
C ASP A 179 -15.74 -5.50 -15.66
N GLY A 180 -15.53 -4.85 -14.50
CA GLY A 180 -16.50 -4.02 -13.80
C GLY A 180 -17.57 -4.80 -13.03
N ALA A 181 -17.50 -6.12 -12.97
CA ALA A 181 -18.47 -6.92 -12.23
C ALA A 181 -18.09 -7.06 -10.75
N LEU A 182 -19.06 -6.91 -9.86
CA LEU A 182 -18.90 -7.14 -8.42
C LEU A 182 -19.29 -8.58 -8.11
N TYR A 183 -18.37 -9.35 -7.53
CA TYR A 183 -18.56 -10.76 -7.22
C TYR A 183 -18.39 -11.05 -5.73
N HIS A 184 -19.29 -11.88 -5.21
CA HIS A 184 -19.19 -12.49 -3.88
C HIS A 184 -19.85 -13.87 -3.89
N ASN A 185 -19.23 -14.85 -3.25
CA ASN A 185 -19.73 -16.23 -3.22
C ASN A 185 -20.00 -16.82 -4.62
N ASN A 186 -19.15 -16.47 -5.60
CA ASN A 186 -19.28 -16.85 -7.00
C ASN A 186 -20.57 -16.36 -7.70
N GLU A 187 -21.23 -15.36 -7.11
CA GLU A 187 -22.41 -14.71 -7.69
C GLU A 187 -22.09 -13.26 -8.04
N GLU A 188 -22.53 -12.85 -9.22
CA GLU A 188 -22.50 -11.45 -9.63
C GLU A 188 -23.55 -10.67 -8.82
N LYS A 189 -23.08 -9.71 -8.01
CA LYS A 189 -23.94 -8.89 -7.16
C LYS A 189 -24.37 -7.61 -7.86
N ASN A 190 -23.50 -7.05 -8.68
CA ASN A 190 -23.75 -5.85 -9.47
C ASN A 190 -22.70 -5.73 -10.58
N ARG A 191 -22.87 -4.78 -11.49
CA ARG A 191 -21.93 -4.54 -12.59
C ARG A 191 -21.90 -3.06 -12.99
N LEU A 192 -20.71 -2.54 -13.20
CA LEU A 192 -20.50 -1.22 -13.79
C LEU A 192 -21.09 -1.15 -15.21
N PRO A 193 -21.65 -0.02 -15.64
CA PRO A 193 -22.12 0.13 -17.01
C PRO A 193 -20.96 -0.02 -18.00
N ALA A 194 -21.22 -0.66 -19.15
CA ALA A 194 -20.18 -1.02 -20.13
C ALA A 194 -19.36 0.17 -20.67
N ASN A 195 -19.91 1.39 -20.60
CA ASN A 195 -19.23 2.63 -21.00
C ASN A 195 -18.30 3.20 -19.91
N SER A 196 -18.22 2.55 -18.75
CA SER A 196 -17.47 3.01 -17.58
C SER A 196 -16.59 1.89 -17.02
N LEU A 197 -16.05 1.04 -17.90
CA LEU A 197 -15.08 0.02 -17.53
C LEU A 197 -13.72 0.68 -17.24
N PRO A 198 -13.10 0.38 -16.09
CA PRO A 198 -11.81 0.97 -15.73
C PRO A 198 -10.73 0.64 -16.75
N GLN A 199 -9.95 1.64 -17.13
CA GLN A 199 -8.83 1.54 -18.08
C GLN A 199 -7.48 1.81 -17.40
N GLU A 200 -6.40 1.59 -18.13
CA GLU A 200 -5.07 2.02 -17.68
C GLU A 200 -5.03 3.53 -17.43
N GLY A 201 -4.46 3.92 -16.30
CA GLY A 201 -4.39 5.30 -15.82
C GLY A 201 -5.53 5.70 -14.90
N ASP A 202 -6.66 4.99 -14.91
CA ASP A 202 -7.82 5.29 -14.07
C ASP A 202 -7.54 5.01 -12.59
N VAL A 203 -8.28 5.75 -11.75
CA VAL A 203 -8.29 5.57 -10.30
C VAL A 203 -9.64 5.01 -9.88
N VAL A 204 -9.62 3.82 -9.30
CA VAL A 204 -10.79 3.15 -8.73
C VAL A 204 -10.82 3.43 -7.23
N GLY A 205 -11.85 4.14 -6.77
CA GLY A 205 -12.11 4.37 -5.36
C GLY A 205 -13.15 3.38 -4.82
N ILE A 206 -12.95 2.90 -3.60
CA ILE A 206 -13.86 1.99 -2.91
C ILE A 206 -14.29 2.64 -1.61
N THR A 207 -15.61 2.68 -1.39
CA THR A 207 -16.20 2.97 -0.08
C THR A 207 -16.75 1.70 0.53
N TYR A 208 -16.56 1.52 1.83
CA TYR A 208 -17.15 0.42 2.59
C TYR A 208 -17.62 0.87 3.96
N ASP A 209 -18.86 0.54 4.32
CA ASP A 209 -19.47 0.94 5.59
C ASP A 209 -20.08 -0.20 6.42
N HIS A 210 -19.67 -1.44 6.14
CA HIS A 210 -20.22 -2.69 6.69
C HIS A 210 -21.63 -3.06 6.23
N VAL A 211 -22.40 -2.12 5.69
CA VAL A 211 -23.70 -2.40 5.05
C VAL A 211 -23.47 -2.71 3.57
N GLU A 212 -22.69 -1.89 2.89
CA GLU A 212 -22.39 -2.06 1.47
C GLU A 212 -20.96 -1.64 1.08
N LEU A 213 -20.51 -2.20 -0.03
CA LEU A 213 -19.38 -1.73 -0.82
C LEU A 213 -19.92 -0.92 -2.00
N ASN A 214 -19.33 0.22 -2.29
CA ASN A 214 -19.66 0.99 -3.50
C ASN A 214 -18.39 1.47 -4.23
N VAL A 215 -18.53 1.62 -5.55
CA VAL A 215 -17.41 1.88 -6.47
C VAL A 215 -17.45 3.32 -7.00
N TYR A 216 -16.28 3.93 -7.06
CA TYR A 216 -16.02 5.21 -7.68
C TYR A 216 -14.98 5.04 -8.78
N LEU A 217 -15.16 5.70 -9.92
CA LEU A 217 -14.19 5.75 -11.01
C LEU A 217 -13.81 7.20 -11.26
N ASN A 218 -12.52 7.51 -11.11
CA ASN A 218 -11.97 8.86 -11.24
C ASN A 218 -12.72 9.90 -10.38
N GLY A 219 -13.08 9.52 -9.15
CA GLY A 219 -13.83 10.34 -8.19
C GLY A 219 -15.35 10.42 -8.44
N LYS A 220 -15.86 9.85 -9.55
CA LYS A 220 -17.29 9.80 -9.84
C LYS A 220 -17.92 8.54 -9.23
N ASN A 221 -19.01 8.72 -8.48
CA ASN A 221 -19.78 7.59 -7.96
C ASN A 221 -20.42 6.81 -9.13
N MET A 222 -20.19 5.50 -9.16
CA MET A 222 -20.74 4.62 -10.18
C MET A 222 -22.15 4.10 -9.85
N HIS A 223 -22.66 4.38 -8.65
CA HIS A 223 -23.96 3.91 -8.15
C HIS A 223 -24.14 2.40 -8.33
N CYS A 224 -23.08 1.65 -8.03
CA CYS A 224 -22.99 0.21 -8.23
C CYS A 224 -22.67 -0.47 -6.89
N PRO A 225 -23.60 -0.43 -5.91
CA PRO A 225 -23.36 -1.01 -4.61
C PRO A 225 -23.48 -2.54 -4.62
N ALA A 226 -22.80 -3.19 -3.69
CA ALA A 226 -22.99 -4.60 -3.35
C ALA A 226 -23.04 -4.76 -1.82
N SER A 227 -23.93 -5.63 -1.33
CA SER A 227 -24.06 -5.89 0.11
C SER A 227 -22.75 -6.37 0.72
N GLY A 228 -22.40 -5.82 1.89
CA GLY A 228 -21.19 -6.15 2.63
C GLY A 228 -21.12 -7.61 3.08
N ILE A 229 -19.91 -8.03 3.45
CA ILE A 229 -19.64 -9.39 3.93
C ILE A 229 -19.42 -9.40 5.45
N ARG A 230 -19.65 -10.56 6.07
CA ARG A 230 -19.55 -10.70 7.53
C ARG A 230 -18.11 -10.93 7.99
N GLY A 231 -17.82 -10.48 9.21
CA GLY A 231 -16.55 -10.68 9.91
C GLY A 231 -15.60 -9.49 9.77
N THR A 232 -14.42 -9.59 10.39
CA THR A 232 -13.37 -8.58 10.25
C THR A 232 -12.81 -8.61 8.83
N VAL A 233 -13.01 -7.52 8.09
CA VAL A 233 -12.58 -7.39 6.71
C VAL A 233 -11.42 -6.43 6.56
N TYR A 234 -10.67 -6.63 5.48
CA TYR A 234 -9.50 -5.87 5.08
C TYR A 234 -9.71 -5.45 3.61
N PRO A 235 -9.20 -4.29 3.18
CA PRO A 235 -9.02 -4.02 1.76
C PRO A 235 -8.23 -5.16 1.12
N VAL A 236 -8.69 -5.63 -0.03
CA VAL A 236 -8.03 -6.67 -0.81
C VAL A 236 -7.84 -6.20 -2.24
N VAL A 237 -6.71 -6.59 -2.82
CA VAL A 237 -6.42 -6.44 -4.24
C VAL A 237 -5.86 -7.75 -4.76
N TYR A 238 -6.17 -8.12 -6.00
CA TYR A 238 -5.49 -9.19 -6.70
C TYR A 238 -5.06 -8.76 -8.10
N VAL A 239 -4.02 -9.40 -8.59
CA VAL A 239 -3.43 -9.19 -9.91
C VAL A 239 -3.02 -10.51 -10.53
N ASP A 240 -3.10 -10.58 -11.85
CA ASP A 240 -2.62 -11.65 -12.71
C ASP A 240 -2.53 -11.11 -14.15
N ASP A 241 -1.96 -11.88 -15.07
CA ASP A 241 -1.79 -11.50 -16.48
C ASP A 241 -1.15 -10.11 -16.65
N SER A 242 0.00 -9.93 -15.99
CA SER A 242 0.82 -8.70 -16.03
C SER A 242 0.16 -7.43 -15.45
N ALA A 243 -1.00 -7.53 -14.79
CA ALA A 243 -1.64 -6.37 -14.16
C ALA A 243 -0.74 -5.72 -13.08
N ILE A 244 -0.75 -4.39 -13.04
CA ILE A 244 0.01 -3.59 -12.07
C ILE A 244 -0.92 -2.53 -11.47
N LEU A 245 -1.08 -2.56 -10.15
CA LEU A 245 -1.91 -1.60 -9.41
C LEU A 245 -1.10 -0.88 -8.35
N ASP A 246 -1.35 0.42 -8.17
CA ASP A 246 -0.83 1.23 -7.08
C ASP A 246 -1.94 1.53 -6.08
N CYS A 247 -1.76 1.24 -4.79
CA CYS A 247 -2.74 1.55 -3.76
C CYS A 247 -2.58 2.97 -3.19
N GLN A 248 -3.70 3.51 -2.72
CA GLN A 248 -3.78 4.75 -1.99
C GLN A 248 -4.69 4.60 -0.79
N PHE A 249 -4.14 4.83 0.41
CA PHE A 249 -4.86 4.66 1.67
C PHE A 249 -4.92 5.95 2.51
N SER A 250 -4.25 7.03 2.09
CA SER A 250 -4.19 8.29 2.84
C SER A 250 -4.15 9.52 1.92
N GLU A 251 -3.14 9.65 1.06
CA GLU A 251 -2.97 10.76 0.10
C GLU A 251 -3.76 10.52 -1.21
N PHE A 252 -5.09 10.56 -1.13
CA PHE A 252 -5.98 10.22 -2.25
C PHE A 252 -5.82 11.13 -3.49
N TYR A 253 -6.01 10.55 -4.67
CA TYR A 253 -6.11 11.31 -5.93
C TYR A 253 -7.42 12.09 -6.00
N HIS A 254 -8.50 11.53 -5.44
CA HIS A 254 -9.80 12.16 -5.36
C HIS A 254 -10.22 12.36 -3.90
N THR A 255 -10.93 13.45 -3.63
CA THR A 255 -11.47 13.72 -2.30
C THR A 255 -12.41 12.59 -1.88
N PRO A 256 -12.24 12.00 -0.68
CA PRO A 256 -13.14 10.98 -0.17
C PRO A 256 -14.60 11.46 -0.19
N PRO A 257 -15.56 10.57 -0.50
CA PRO A 257 -16.98 10.91 -0.44
C PRO A 257 -17.40 11.37 0.96
N PRO A 258 -18.41 12.25 1.09
CA PRO A 258 -18.82 12.79 2.38
C PRO A 258 -19.12 11.71 3.44
N GLY A 259 -18.47 11.83 4.60
CA GLY A 259 -18.59 10.89 5.72
C GLY A 259 -17.73 9.63 5.60
N PHE A 260 -16.99 9.44 4.50
CA PHE A 260 -15.98 8.41 4.38
C PHE A 260 -14.59 9.00 4.57
N GLU A 261 -13.74 8.27 5.27
CA GLU A 261 -12.38 8.71 5.60
C GLU A 261 -11.37 7.61 5.26
N LYS A 262 -10.09 7.98 5.26
CA LYS A 262 -8.99 7.01 5.20
C LYS A 262 -9.11 5.97 6.32
N ILE A 263 -8.49 4.82 6.11
CA ILE A 263 -8.44 3.75 7.11
C ILE A 263 -7.59 4.22 8.30
N LEU A 264 -8.18 4.19 9.49
CA LEU A 264 -7.56 4.56 10.76
C LEU A 264 -6.96 3.33 11.44
N PHE A 265 -5.89 3.53 12.20
CA PHE A 265 -5.28 2.48 13.02
C PHE A 265 -5.71 2.61 14.48
N GLU A 266 -6.04 1.49 15.10
CA GLU A 266 -6.10 1.42 16.56
C GLU A 266 -4.67 1.43 17.11
N GLN A 267 -4.33 2.45 17.90
CA GLN A 267 -3.09 2.43 18.68
C GLN A 267 -3.27 1.44 19.83
N GLN A 268 -2.47 0.37 19.84
CA GLN A 268 -2.34 -0.47 21.03
C GLN A 268 -1.62 0.35 22.10
N ILE A 269 -2.40 0.78 23.10
CA ILE A 269 -1.92 1.30 24.38
C ILE A 269 -1.25 0.14 25.13
N PHE A 270 0.07 0.21 25.32
CA PHE A 270 0.81 -0.61 26.29
C PHE A 270 1.14 0.25 27.51
#